data_AF-A0A2P6V3K9-F1
#
_entry.id   AF-A0A2P6V3K9-F1
#
_cell.length_a   1.000
_cell.length_b   1.000
_cell.length_c   1.000
_cell.angle_alpha   90.00
_cell.angle_beta   90.00
_cell.angle_gamma   90.00
#
_symmetry.space_group_name_H-M   'P 1'
#
loop_
_entity.id
_entity.type
_entity.pdbx_description
1 polymer ?
#
loop_
_entity_poly.entity_id
_entity_poly.type
_entity_poly.pdbx_seq_one_letter_code
_entity_poly.pdbx_strand_id
1 'polypeptide(L)'
;MHDPLLGRRIEVLWRIVDDDTQQSVTKWWGALIINRNFTQTDSFGRPVYILKYDAWPEMGFGEDMSQVSFVSQNVLLDLGTGQELDWRVPQLATAKLPADVDSATFTEAIYQWAATLTSSGRNMPFALPQRVDRLPNGFQMSLLRVTDGGVGSVADLVTTVEPVAGTGDVLFVRFFEGEAAAQLGLGGPRDAPAQRRLETLLDGLPDVPQLMTTMPAAIKRSVMLSR
;
A
#
# COMPACT_ATOMS: atom_id res chain seq x y z
N MET A 1 -6.45 18.02 -9.66
CA MET A 1 -5.27 17.65 -8.83
C MET A 1 -5.54 16.26 -8.30
N HIS A 2 -4.72 15.27 -8.66
CA HIS A 2 -4.91 13.89 -8.21
C HIS A 2 -4.55 13.81 -6.73
N ASP A 3 -5.48 13.40 -5.87
CA ASP A 3 -5.18 13.18 -4.47
C ASP A 3 -4.39 11.88 -4.34
N PRO A 4 -3.16 11.89 -3.81
CA PRO A 4 -2.30 10.72 -3.80
C PRO A 4 -2.81 9.60 -2.90
N LEU A 5 -3.72 9.88 -1.96
CA LEU A 5 -4.24 8.91 -0.99
C LEU A 5 -5.43 8.11 -1.52
N LEU A 6 -6.18 8.63 -2.47
CA LEU A 6 -7.36 7.94 -3.00
C LEU A 6 -6.96 6.63 -3.71
N GLY A 7 -7.71 5.57 -3.43
CA GLY A 7 -7.45 4.22 -3.92
C GLY A 7 -6.38 3.45 -3.13
N ARG A 8 -5.72 4.06 -2.13
CA ARG A 8 -4.74 3.33 -1.31
C ARG A 8 -5.40 2.39 -0.34
N ARG A 9 -4.85 1.17 -0.20
CA ARG A 9 -5.12 0.32 0.95
C ARG A 9 -4.20 0.62 2.12
N ILE A 10 -4.75 0.62 3.30
CA ILE A 10 -4.05 0.81 4.57
C ILE A 10 -4.48 -0.27 5.54
N GLU A 11 -3.75 -0.43 6.63
CA GLU A 11 -4.17 -1.14 7.82
C GLU A 11 -4.31 -0.12 8.95
N VAL A 12 -5.39 -0.21 9.72
CA VAL A 12 -5.63 0.63 10.89
C VAL A 12 -5.62 -0.25 12.14
N LEU A 13 -4.90 0.17 13.17
CA LEU A 13 -4.78 -0.57 14.41
C LEU A 13 -6.01 -0.32 15.28
N TRP A 14 -6.87 -1.33 15.39
CA TRP A 14 -8.02 -1.32 16.27
C TRP A 14 -7.72 -2.06 17.56
N ARG A 15 -8.20 -1.49 18.66
CA ARG A 15 -8.33 -2.20 19.92
C ARG A 15 -9.78 -2.63 20.06
N ILE A 16 -10.03 -3.91 19.90
CA ILE A 16 -11.36 -4.51 20.02
C ILE A 16 -11.49 -5.00 21.46
N VAL A 17 -12.55 -4.60 22.13
CA VAL A 17 -12.92 -5.10 23.45
C VAL A 17 -14.08 -6.07 23.25
N ASP A 18 -13.92 -7.29 23.75
CA ASP A 18 -14.98 -8.27 23.78
C ASP A 18 -15.94 -7.93 24.94
N ASP A 19 -17.21 -7.69 24.63
CA ASP A 19 -18.19 -7.19 25.59
C ASP A 19 -18.48 -8.22 26.72
N ASP A 20 -18.37 -9.52 26.42
CA ASP A 20 -18.70 -10.60 27.36
C ASP A 20 -17.53 -10.90 28.31
N THR A 21 -16.31 -10.93 27.79
CA THR A 21 -15.10 -11.32 28.51
C THR A 21 -14.31 -10.12 29.04
N GLN A 22 -14.62 -8.92 28.58
CA GLN A 22 -13.89 -7.67 28.84
C GLN A 22 -12.41 -7.75 28.44
N GLN A 23 -12.02 -8.74 27.63
CA GLN A 23 -10.67 -8.88 27.11
C GLN A 23 -10.49 -7.97 25.90
N SER A 24 -9.35 -7.27 25.84
CA SER A 24 -9.04 -6.45 24.68
C SER A 24 -7.98 -7.11 23.80
N VAL A 25 -8.25 -7.23 22.51
CA VAL A 25 -7.29 -7.67 21.50
C VAL A 25 -6.99 -6.50 20.58
N THR A 26 -5.71 -6.32 20.25
CA THR A 26 -5.29 -5.30 19.27
C THR A 26 -5.04 -5.99 17.93
N LYS A 27 -5.60 -5.43 16.84
CA LYS A 27 -5.53 -5.99 15.50
C LYS A 27 -5.39 -4.91 14.44
N TRP A 28 -4.58 -5.19 13.43
CA TRP A 28 -4.52 -4.41 12.20
C TRP A 28 -5.68 -4.81 11.31
N TRP A 29 -6.54 -3.85 10.96
CA TRP A 29 -7.70 -4.04 10.10
C TRP A 29 -7.49 -3.32 8.76
N GLY A 30 -7.56 -4.07 7.66
CA GLY A 30 -7.47 -3.53 6.31
C GLY A 30 -8.60 -2.57 5.96
N ALA A 31 -8.26 -1.48 5.28
CA ALA A 31 -9.19 -0.49 4.77
C ALA A 31 -8.73 0.08 3.42
N LEU A 32 -9.69 0.50 2.59
CA LEU A 32 -9.46 1.22 1.33
C LEU A 32 -9.85 2.68 1.51
N ILE A 33 -8.98 3.62 1.09
CA ILE A 33 -9.32 5.04 1.02
C ILE A 33 -10.15 5.27 -0.24
N ILE A 34 -11.47 5.26 -0.11
CA ILE A 34 -12.39 5.26 -1.25
C ILE A 34 -12.78 6.66 -1.73
N ASN A 35 -12.69 7.66 -0.86
CA ASN A 35 -13.09 9.01 -1.23
C ASN A 35 -12.43 10.07 -0.32
N ARG A 36 -12.42 11.31 -0.80
CA ARG A 36 -12.09 12.51 -0.04
C ARG A 36 -13.31 13.40 -0.01
N ASN A 37 -13.72 13.84 1.17
CA ASN A 37 -14.76 14.82 1.30
C ASN A 37 -14.18 16.23 1.06
N PHE A 38 -14.37 16.76 -0.15
CA PHE A 38 -13.81 18.07 -0.52
C PHE A 38 -14.51 19.26 0.14
N THR A 39 -15.70 19.06 0.71
CA THR A 39 -16.47 20.13 1.36
C THR A 39 -16.34 20.10 2.89
N GLN A 40 -15.63 19.12 3.44
CA GLN A 40 -15.48 18.94 4.87
C GLN A 40 -14.00 18.92 5.26
N THR A 41 -13.72 19.60 6.37
CA THR A 41 -12.46 19.47 7.11
C THR A 41 -12.77 19.09 8.54
N ASP A 42 -11.77 18.56 9.25
CA ASP A 42 -11.88 18.46 10.70
C ASP A 42 -11.71 19.82 11.38
N SER A 43 -11.71 19.82 12.72
CA SER A 43 -11.56 21.01 13.56
C SER A 43 -10.24 21.76 13.39
N PHE A 44 -9.24 21.14 12.76
CA PHE A 44 -7.93 21.74 12.47
C PHE A 44 -7.77 22.10 10.99
N GLY A 45 -8.84 22.00 10.18
CA GLY A 45 -8.79 22.29 8.75
C GLY A 45 -8.15 21.18 7.91
N ARG A 46 -7.93 19.99 8.47
CA ARG A 46 -7.33 18.87 7.74
C ARG A 46 -8.37 18.22 6.82
N PRO A 47 -7.97 17.70 5.65
CA PRO A 47 -8.90 17.04 4.74
C PRO A 47 -9.51 15.78 5.35
N VAL A 48 -10.80 15.57 5.10
CA VAL A 48 -11.53 14.36 5.53
C VAL A 48 -11.54 13.32 4.41
N TYR A 49 -11.23 12.08 4.76
CA TYR A 49 -11.27 10.91 3.87
C TYR A 49 -12.31 9.91 4.34
N ILE A 50 -12.79 9.08 3.42
CA ILE A 50 -13.66 7.96 3.73
C ILE A 50 -12.85 6.68 3.57
N LEU A 51 -12.70 5.97 4.68
CA LEU A 51 -12.19 4.61 4.69
C LEU A 51 -13.34 3.64 4.53
N LYS A 52 -13.13 2.62 3.71
CA LYS A 52 -13.98 1.42 3.67
C LYS A 52 -13.18 0.26 4.26
N TYR A 53 -13.56 -0.19 5.45
CA TYR A 53 -12.96 -1.36 6.09
C TYR A 53 -13.38 -2.64 5.39
N ASP A 54 -12.44 -3.60 5.34
CA ASP A 54 -12.74 -4.95 4.91
C ASP A 54 -13.73 -5.61 5.88
N ALA A 55 -14.63 -6.46 5.41
CA ALA A 55 -15.48 -7.23 6.32
C ALA A 55 -14.63 -8.18 7.18
N TRP A 56 -15.00 -8.39 8.45
CA TRP A 56 -14.40 -9.40 9.33
C TRP A 56 -15.45 -10.32 9.99
N PRO A 57 -16.11 -11.18 9.19
CA PRO A 57 -17.03 -12.22 9.65
C PRO A 57 -16.64 -13.03 10.88
N GLU A 58 -15.37 -13.44 11.03
CA GLU A 58 -14.91 -14.21 12.21
C GLU A 58 -15.14 -13.48 13.54
N MET A 59 -15.13 -12.15 13.51
CA MET A 59 -15.35 -11.27 14.66
C MET A 59 -16.74 -10.60 14.61
N GLY A 60 -17.61 -11.01 13.69
CA GLY A 60 -18.97 -10.48 13.52
C GLY A 60 -19.05 -9.09 12.87
N PHE A 61 -17.94 -8.56 12.33
CA PHE A 61 -17.93 -7.24 11.71
C PHE A 61 -18.21 -7.31 10.20
N GLY A 62 -19.16 -6.51 9.70
CA GLY A 62 -19.42 -6.34 8.27
C GLY A 62 -18.44 -5.40 7.59
N GLU A 63 -18.69 -5.08 6.32
CA GLU A 63 -18.04 -3.91 5.71
C GLU A 63 -18.52 -2.65 6.45
N ASP A 64 -17.58 -1.80 6.85
CA ASP A 64 -17.89 -0.55 7.55
C ASP A 64 -17.18 0.63 6.90
N MET A 65 -17.70 1.83 7.11
CA MET A 65 -17.11 3.06 6.61
C MET A 65 -16.86 4.04 7.74
N SER A 66 -15.67 4.62 7.76
CA SER A 66 -15.33 5.69 8.71
C SER A 66 -14.83 6.92 7.99
N GLN A 67 -15.24 8.07 8.50
CA GLN A 67 -14.64 9.34 8.09
C GLN A 67 -13.42 9.60 8.96
N VAL A 68 -12.28 9.84 8.32
CA VAL A 68 -11.01 10.02 9.02
C VAL A 68 -10.30 11.27 8.56
N SER A 69 -9.44 11.82 9.41
CA SER A 69 -8.45 12.83 9.03
C SER A 69 -7.05 12.32 9.35
N PHE A 70 -6.12 12.42 8.40
CA PHE A 70 -4.72 12.04 8.64
C PHE A 70 -4.05 13.12 9.50
N VAL A 71 -3.67 12.73 10.72
CA VAL A 71 -3.05 13.62 11.72
C VAL A 71 -1.55 13.72 11.49
N SER A 72 -0.92 12.58 11.22
CA SER A 72 0.51 12.47 10.93
C SER A 72 0.77 11.29 9.98
N GLN A 73 2.04 10.99 9.71
CA GLN A 73 2.44 9.92 8.79
C GLN A 73 1.82 8.55 9.15
N ASN A 74 1.66 8.25 10.44
CA ASN A 74 1.16 6.96 10.90
C ASN A 74 -0.04 7.09 11.86
N VAL A 75 -0.63 8.29 11.97
CA VAL A 75 -1.79 8.51 12.85
C VAL A 75 -2.93 9.11 12.06
N LEU A 76 -4.12 8.53 12.21
CA LEU A 76 -5.37 9.09 11.73
C LEU A 76 -6.32 9.34 12.90
N LEU A 77 -7.22 10.31 12.75
CA LEU A 77 -8.32 10.58 13.66
C LEU A 77 -9.59 10.04 13.03
N ASP A 78 -10.25 9.08 13.69
CA ASP A 78 -11.60 8.69 13.35
C ASP A 78 -12.58 9.76 13.85
N LEU A 79 -13.32 10.37 12.93
CA LEU A 79 -14.24 11.46 13.21
C LEU A 79 -15.57 10.98 13.80
N GLY A 80 -15.91 9.70 13.65
CA GLY A 80 -17.11 9.13 14.26
C GLY A 80 -16.93 8.91 15.77
N THR A 81 -15.74 8.45 16.17
CA THR A 81 -15.42 8.11 17.57
C THR A 81 -14.58 9.16 18.29
N GLY A 82 -13.90 10.04 17.54
CA GLY A 82 -12.92 11.00 18.08
C GLY A 82 -11.59 10.35 18.48
N GLN A 83 -11.37 9.08 18.13
CA GLN A 83 -10.18 8.33 18.52
C GLN A 83 -9.04 8.52 17.53
N GLU A 84 -7.82 8.72 18.03
CA GLU A 84 -6.61 8.59 17.22
C GLU A 84 -6.21 7.12 17.10
N LEU A 85 -5.98 6.67 15.86
CA LEU A 85 -5.63 5.30 15.51
C LEU A 85 -4.30 5.30 14.75
N ASP A 86 -3.45 4.33 15.08
CA ASP A 86 -2.27 4.05 14.28
C ASP A 86 -2.69 3.45 12.95
N TRP A 87 -2.04 3.86 11.87
CA TRP A 87 -2.23 3.25 10.56
C TRP A 87 -0.89 2.96 9.91
N ARG A 88 -0.89 1.95 9.03
CA ARG A 88 0.27 1.58 8.23
C ARG A 88 -0.18 1.09 6.86
N VAL A 89 0.79 0.76 6.03
CA VAL A 89 0.57 0.03 4.79
C VAL A 89 1.37 -1.27 4.88
N PRO A 90 0.87 -2.40 4.34
CA PRO A 90 1.66 -3.62 4.28
C PRO A 90 2.98 -3.38 3.53
N GLN A 91 4.09 -3.76 4.16
CA GLN A 91 5.45 -3.44 3.71
C GLN A 91 6.20 -4.71 3.33
N LEU A 92 6.76 -4.76 2.12
CA LEU A 92 7.60 -5.86 1.65
C LEU A 92 9.08 -5.64 1.98
N ALA A 93 9.56 -4.40 1.90
CA ALA A 93 10.95 -4.08 2.18
C ALA A 93 11.17 -2.60 2.51
N THR A 94 12.30 -2.32 3.16
CA THR A 94 12.86 -0.97 3.30
C THR A 94 14.35 -0.96 3.01
N ALA A 95 14.87 0.15 2.50
CA ALA A 95 16.30 0.38 2.35
C ALA A 95 16.65 1.82 2.72
N LYS A 96 17.53 2.00 3.71
CA LYS A 96 18.11 3.31 4.02
C LYS A 96 18.98 3.76 2.85
N LEU A 97 18.75 4.97 2.35
CA LEU A 97 19.61 5.56 1.33
C LEU A 97 20.86 6.18 1.99
N PRO A 98 22.04 6.06 1.34
CA PRO A 98 23.22 6.81 1.74
C PRO A 98 22.95 8.33 1.73
N ALA A 99 23.56 9.07 2.66
CA ALA A 99 23.31 10.50 2.81
C ALA A 99 23.82 11.37 1.64
N ASP A 100 24.70 10.81 0.80
CA ASP A 100 25.27 11.42 -0.39
C ASP A 100 24.45 11.19 -1.67
N VAL A 101 23.34 10.44 -1.58
CA VAL A 101 22.47 10.16 -2.74
C VAL A 101 21.52 11.33 -3.02
N ASP A 102 21.49 11.77 -4.28
CA ASP A 102 20.43 12.66 -4.79
C ASP A 102 19.12 11.88 -4.95
N SER A 103 18.16 12.14 -4.08
CA SER A 103 16.90 11.40 -4.02
C SER A 103 16.03 11.53 -5.28
N ALA A 104 16.13 12.64 -6.01
CA ALA A 104 15.42 12.83 -7.27
C ALA A 104 15.98 11.91 -8.37
N THR A 105 17.31 11.89 -8.52
CA THR A 105 18.01 11.01 -9.47
C THR A 105 17.82 9.54 -9.11
N PHE A 106 17.82 9.21 -7.83
CA PHE A 106 17.55 7.85 -7.36
C PHE A 106 16.13 7.41 -7.72
N THR A 107 15.15 8.29 -7.46
CA THR A 107 13.74 8.06 -7.77
C THR A 107 13.53 7.84 -9.27
N GLU A 108 14.20 8.66 -10.11
CA GLU A 108 14.18 8.48 -11.56
C GLU A 108 14.75 7.12 -11.96
N ALA A 109 15.94 6.79 -11.48
CA ALA A 109 16.63 5.57 -11.85
C ALA A 109 15.85 4.30 -11.46
N ILE A 110 15.24 4.28 -10.26
CA ILE A 110 14.45 3.13 -9.82
C ILE A 110 13.11 3.03 -10.58
N TYR A 111 12.49 4.15 -10.96
CA TYR A 111 11.32 4.14 -11.86
C TYR A 111 11.68 3.57 -13.23
N GLN A 112 12.79 4.01 -13.82
CA GLN A 112 13.24 3.51 -15.13
C GLN A 112 13.51 2.01 -15.11
N TRP A 113 14.09 1.50 -14.03
CA TRP A 113 14.19 0.05 -13.83
C TRP A 113 12.81 -0.62 -13.87
N ALA A 114 11.85 -0.15 -13.07
CA ALA A 114 10.52 -0.72 -12.99
C ALA A 114 9.80 -0.70 -14.36
N ALA A 115 9.85 0.42 -15.07
CA ALA A 115 9.20 0.62 -16.37
C ALA A 115 9.78 -0.24 -17.50
N THR A 116 10.99 -0.79 -17.32
CA THR A 116 11.71 -1.53 -18.37
C THR A 116 11.91 -3.00 -18.07
N LEU A 117 11.33 -3.52 -16.99
CA LEU A 117 11.43 -4.94 -16.60
C LEU A 117 10.91 -5.91 -17.67
N THR A 118 9.86 -5.52 -18.40
CA THR A 118 9.21 -6.31 -19.46
C THR A 118 9.69 -5.97 -20.87
N SER A 119 10.52 -4.93 -21.03
CA SER A 119 10.86 -4.38 -22.34
C SER A 119 12.37 -4.28 -22.60
N SER A 120 13.23 -4.50 -21.61
CA SER A 120 14.69 -4.37 -21.78
C SER A 120 15.50 -5.54 -21.19
N GLY A 121 16.56 -5.92 -21.91
CA GLY A 121 17.62 -6.81 -21.43
C GLY A 121 17.23 -8.27 -21.24
N ARG A 122 16.55 -8.60 -20.13
CA ARG A 122 16.27 -9.98 -19.72
C ARG A 122 14.90 -10.50 -20.18
N ASN A 123 14.00 -9.59 -20.58
CA ASN A 123 12.59 -9.87 -20.89
C ASN A 123 11.99 -10.83 -19.85
N MET A 124 11.87 -10.37 -18.61
CA MET A 124 11.43 -11.22 -17.50
C MET A 124 10.05 -11.80 -17.86
N PRO A 125 9.88 -13.13 -17.87
CA PRO A 125 8.63 -13.76 -18.26
C PRO A 125 7.64 -13.66 -17.09
N PHE A 126 7.11 -12.46 -16.86
CA PHE A 126 6.03 -12.29 -15.90
C PHE A 126 4.75 -12.92 -16.45
N ALA A 127 4.05 -13.64 -15.58
CA ALA A 127 2.76 -14.24 -15.87
C ALA A 127 1.67 -13.19 -16.08
N LEU A 128 1.79 -12.04 -15.44
CA LEU A 128 0.80 -10.96 -15.45
C LEU A 128 1.32 -9.73 -16.22
N PRO A 129 0.45 -9.09 -17.02
CA PRO A 129 0.73 -7.75 -17.54
C PRO A 129 0.95 -6.77 -16.39
N GLN A 130 1.86 -5.81 -16.62
CA GLN A 130 2.24 -4.80 -15.64
C GLN A 130 1.96 -3.41 -16.18
N ARG A 131 1.40 -2.54 -15.34
CA ARG A 131 1.40 -1.09 -15.57
C ARG A 131 2.27 -0.43 -14.53
N VAL A 132 3.22 0.40 -14.97
CA VAL A 132 4.11 1.14 -14.08
C VAL A 132 3.83 2.63 -14.22
N ASP A 133 3.27 3.20 -13.17
CA ASP A 133 2.93 4.61 -13.07
C ASP A 133 3.98 5.33 -12.22
N ARG A 134 4.34 6.54 -12.65
CA ARG A 134 5.29 7.38 -11.93
C ARG A 134 4.59 8.10 -10.77
N LEU A 135 5.27 8.19 -9.63
CA LEU A 135 4.85 8.99 -8.47
C LEU A 135 5.84 10.14 -8.23
N PRO A 136 5.48 11.19 -7.48
CA PRO A 136 6.37 12.31 -7.20
C PRO A 136 7.70 11.91 -6.54
N ASN A 137 7.68 10.88 -5.70
CA ASN A 137 8.82 10.38 -4.96
C ASN A 137 9.04 8.87 -5.17
N GLY A 138 8.60 8.32 -6.30
CA GLY A 138 8.68 6.88 -6.52
C GLY A 138 7.92 6.37 -7.75
N PHE A 139 7.38 5.16 -7.64
CA PHE A 139 6.53 4.56 -8.66
C PHE A 139 5.50 3.61 -8.04
N GLN A 140 4.44 3.34 -8.79
CA GLN A 140 3.47 2.28 -8.54
C GLN A 140 3.54 1.27 -9.69
N MET A 141 3.56 -0.01 -9.37
CA MET A 141 3.43 -1.10 -10.33
C MET A 141 2.18 -1.91 -10.04
N SER A 142 1.24 -1.90 -10.98
CA SER A 142 0.02 -2.69 -10.93
C SER A 142 0.21 -4.00 -11.67
N LEU A 143 -0.08 -5.12 -11.02
CA LEU A 143 -0.20 -6.45 -11.61
C LEU A 143 -1.64 -6.62 -12.10
N LEU A 144 -1.82 -6.84 -13.39
CA LEU A 144 -3.13 -6.75 -14.02
C LEU A 144 -3.70 -8.12 -14.38
N ARG A 145 -5.02 -8.26 -14.29
CA ARG A 145 -5.79 -9.36 -14.89
C ARG A 145 -7.03 -8.84 -15.59
N VAL A 146 -7.54 -9.65 -16.51
CA VAL A 146 -8.86 -9.44 -17.10
C VAL A 146 -9.92 -9.93 -16.11
N THR A 147 -10.92 -9.11 -15.85
CA THR A 147 -12.14 -9.42 -15.11
C THR A 147 -13.35 -9.15 -16.00
N ASP A 148 -14.55 -9.52 -15.53
CA ASP A 148 -15.81 -9.32 -16.25
C ASP A 148 -16.09 -7.84 -16.59
N GLY A 149 -15.46 -6.90 -15.87
CA GLY A 149 -15.59 -5.45 -16.07
C GLY A 149 -14.44 -4.80 -16.85
N GLY A 150 -13.42 -5.55 -17.26
CA GLY A 150 -12.26 -5.03 -17.99
C GLY A 150 -10.91 -5.46 -17.39
N VAL A 151 -9.87 -4.65 -17.58
CA VAL A 151 -8.55 -4.92 -16.99
C VAL A 151 -8.48 -4.24 -15.64
N GLY A 152 -8.26 -5.02 -14.58
CA GLY A 152 -8.16 -4.52 -13.20
C GLY A 152 -6.84 -4.93 -12.54
N SER A 153 -6.38 -4.13 -11.58
CA SER A 153 -5.23 -4.47 -10.75
C SER A 153 -5.61 -5.53 -9.72
N VAL A 154 -4.87 -6.62 -9.67
CA VAL A 154 -4.97 -7.65 -8.62
C VAL A 154 -4.00 -7.39 -7.48
N ALA A 155 -2.94 -6.62 -7.71
CA ALA A 155 -2.06 -6.14 -6.66
C ALA A 155 -1.26 -4.94 -7.16
N ASP A 156 -0.95 -4.04 -6.23
CA ASP A 156 -0.09 -2.90 -6.49
C ASP A 156 1.16 -2.98 -5.61
N LEU A 157 2.33 -2.79 -6.22
CA LEU A 157 3.58 -2.56 -5.53
C LEU A 157 3.90 -1.07 -5.62
N VAL A 158 3.93 -0.37 -4.50
CA VAL A 158 4.28 1.05 -4.45
C VAL A 158 5.62 1.21 -3.79
N THR A 159 6.54 1.83 -4.52
CA THR A 159 7.88 2.14 -4.05
C THR A 159 8.01 3.64 -3.91
N THR A 160 8.40 4.15 -2.74
CA THR A 160 8.58 5.58 -2.47
C THR A 160 9.82 5.86 -1.64
N VAL A 161 10.44 7.02 -1.86
CA VAL A 161 11.49 7.57 -1.00
C VAL A 161 10.86 8.57 -0.04
N GLU A 162 11.05 8.35 1.25
CA GLU A 162 10.49 9.17 2.31
C GLU A 162 11.55 9.56 3.35
N PRO A 163 11.55 10.81 3.84
CA PRO A 163 12.44 11.23 4.91
C PRO A 163 12.00 10.61 6.24
N VAL A 164 12.93 9.98 6.96
CA VAL A 164 12.69 9.39 8.28
C VAL A 164 13.58 10.07 9.31
N ALA A 165 12.97 10.62 10.36
CA ALA A 165 13.68 11.32 11.42
C ALA A 165 14.81 10.47 12.01
N GLY A 166 16.01 11.06 12.13
CA GLY A 166 17.21 10.38 12.63
C GLY A 166 17.82 9.34 11.67
N THR A 167 17.17 9.03 10.55
CA THR A 167 17.62 8.01 9.59
C THR A 167 18.05 8.62 8.26
N GLY A 168 17.41 9.70 7.82
CA GLY A 168 17.56 10.26 6.48
C GLY A 168 16.52 9.67 5.52
N ASP A 169 16.78 9.72 4.22
CA ASP A 169 15.86 9.19 3.22
C ASP A 169 15.86 7.65 3.21
N VAL A 170 14.66 7.08 3.17
CA VAL A 170 14.42 5.64 3.18
C VAL A 170 13.52 5.28 2.01
N LEU A 171 13.95 4.29 1.23
CA LEU A 171 13.10 3.61 0.25
C LEU A 171 12.15 2.67 0.98
N PHE A 172 10.85 2.84 0.77
CA PHE A 172 9.81 1.92 1.19
C PHE A 172 9.29 1.16 -0.02
N VAL A 173 9.12 -0.15 0.12
CA VAL A 173 8.47 -1.00 -0.86
C VAL A 173 7.24 -1.60 -0.19
N ARG A 174 6.07 -1.15 -0.61
CA ARG A 174 4.77 -1.47 -0.04
C ARG A 174 3.95 -2.26 -1.03
N PHE A 175 3.06 -3.10 -0.52
CA PHE A 175 2.23 -3.95 -1.34
C PHE A 175 0.78 -3.88 -0.92
N PHE A 176 -0.08 -3.81 -1.92
CA PHE A 176 -1.49 -3.54 -1.76
C PHE A 176 -2.26 -4.58 -2.55
N GLU A 177 -3.34 -5.08 -1.95
CA GLU A 177 -4.33 -5.85 -2.69
C GLU A 177 -5.08 -4.94 -3.66
N GLY A 178 -5.06 -5.31 -4.94
CA GLY A 178 -5.76 -4.57 -5.98
C GLY A 178 -7.26 -4.86 -5.98
N GLU A 179 -8.05 -3.94 -6.54
CA GLU A 179 -9.52 -4.04 -6.56
C GLU A 179 -10.06 -5.32 -7.22
N ALA A 180 -9.33 -5.87 -8.19
CA ALA A 180 -9.72 -7.08 -8.93
C ALA A 180 -9.38 -8.37 -8.17
N ALA A 181 -8.52 -8.31 -7.14
CA ALA A 181 -8.07 -9.50 -6.40
C ALA A 181 -9.25 -10.26 -5.81
N ALA A 182 -10.22 -9.54 -5.25
CA ALA A 182 -11.38 -10.13 -4.62
C ALA A 182 -12.36 -10.76 -5.64
N GLN A 183 -12.50 -10.19 -6.82
CA GLN A 183 -13.33 -10.78 -7.90
C GLN A 183 -12.75 -12.10 -8.39
N LEU A 184 -11.43 -12.24 -8.33
CA LEU A 184 -10.68 -13.39 -8.83
C LEU A 184 -10.32 -14.40 -7.74
N GLY A 185 -10.75 -14.17 -6.50
CA GLY A 185 -10.46 -15.05 -5.37
C GLY A 185 -8.98 -15.12 -4.96
N LEU A 186 -8.18 -14.11 -5.31
CA LEU A 186 -6.72 -14.09 -5.08
C LEU A 186 -6.32 -13.54 -3.70
N GLY A 187 -7.15 -12.70 -3.07
CA GLY A 187 -6.83 -12.03 -1.80
C GLY A 187 -7.09 -12.85 -0.54
N GLY A 188 -7.40 -14.13 -0.68
CA GLY A 188 -7.91 -14.97 0.42
C GLY A 188 -9.31 -14.56 0.89
N PRO A 189 -9.83 -15.21 1.96
CA PRO A 189 -11.09 -14.81 2.57
C PRO A 189 -11.03 -13.35 3.01
N ARG A 190 -12.07 -12.56 2.69
CA ARG A 190 -12.07 -11.11 3.00
C ARG A 190 -11.96 -10.84 4.51
N ASP A 191 -12.38 -11.81 5.30
CA ASP A 191 -12.40 -11.83 6.76
C ASP A 191 -11.09 -12.29 7.41
N ALA A 192 -10.12 -12.75 6.62
CA ALA A 192 -8.81 -13.08 7.16
C ALA A 192 -8.01 -11.81 7.52
N PRO A 193 -7.12 -11.86 8.52
CA PRO A 193 -6.23 -10.75 8.85
C PRO A 193 -5.45 -10.27 7.62
N ALA A 194 -5.22 -8.96 7.49
CA ALA A 194 -4.57 -8.37 6.32
C ALA A 194 -3.19 -8.98 6.01
N GLN A 195 -2.42 -9.37 7.04
CA GLN A 195 -1.18 -10.13 6.87
C GLN A 195 -1.39 -11.49 6.18
N ARG A 196 -2.42 -12.24 6.59
CA ARG A 196 -2.76 -13.55 6.00
C ARG A 196 -3.34 -13.41 4.59
N ARG A 197 -4.11 -12.35 4.34
CA ARG A 197 -4.61 -12.00 3.00
C ARG A 197 -3.46 -11.61 2.07
N LEU A 198 -2.51 -10.83 2.57
CA LEU A 198 -1.27 -10.50 1.87
C LEU A 198 -0.46 -11.76 1.55
N GLU A 199 -0.25 -12.65 2.52
CA GLU A 199 0.44 -13.93 2.30
C GLU A 199 -0.27 -14.76 1.24
N THR A 200 -1.59 -14.89 1.32
CA THR A 200 -2.41 -15.60 0.32
C THR A 200 -2.28 -14.98 -1.06
N LEU A 201 -2.29 -13.64 -1.12
CA LEU A 201 -2.15 -12.90 -2.37
C LEU A 201 -0.73 -13.05 -2.96
N LEU A 202 0.31 -13.02 -2.13
CA LEU A 202 1.69 -13.24 -2.55
C LEU A 202 1.89 -14.67 -3.08
N ASP A 203 1.29 -15.66 -2.42
CA ASP A 203 1.30 -17.07 -2.87
C ASP A 203 0.58 -17.24 -4.23
N GLY A 204 -0.47 -16.45 -4.47
CA GLY A 204 -1.24 -16.43 -5.71
C GLY A 204 -0.59 -15.65 -6.86
N LEU A 205 0.49 -14.90 -6.61
CA LEU A 205 1.13 -14.00 -7.56
C LEU A 205 2.61 -14.37 -7.77
N PRO A 206 2.91 -15.31 -8.68
CA PRO A 206 4.28 -15.83 -8.88
C PRO A 206 5.28 -14.76 -9.35
N ASP A 207 4.79 -13.66 -9.91
CA ASP A 207 5.61 -12.55 -10.38
C ASP A 207 6.21 -11.71 -9.25
N VAL A 208 5.57 -11.66 -8.08
CA VAL A 208 6.02 -10.81 -6.97
C VAL A 208 7.34 -11.33 -6.40
N PRO A 209 7.50 -12.62 -6.04
CA PRO A 209 8.81 -13.14 -5.64
C PRO A 209 9.89 -12.90 -6.69
N GLN A 210 9.59 -13.14 -7.97
CA GLN A 210 10.54 -12.95 -9.06
C GLN A 210 10.98 -11.48 -9.17
N LEU A 211 10.05 -10.53 -9.10
CA LEU A 211 10.33 -9.12 -9.08
C LEU A 211 11.24 -8.75 -7.91
N MET A 212 10.89 -9.21 -6.70
CA MET A 212 11.63 -8.91 -5.47
C MET A 212 13.07 -9.44 -5.52
N THR A 213 13.34 -10.53 -6.24
CA THR A 213 14.73 -11.02 -6.41
C THR A 213 15.64 -10.06 -7.19
N THR A 214 15.06 -9.21 -8.05
CA THR A 214 15.83 -8.29 -8.91
C THR A 214 15.98 -6.89 -8.32
N MET A 215 15.10 -6.53 -7.39
CA MET A 215 15.07 -5.23 -6.76
C MET A 215 16.38 -4.83 -6.04
N PRO A 216 17.08 -5.72 -5.31
CA PRO A 216 18.35 -5.36 -4.68
C PRO A 216 19.42 -4.88 -5.67
N ALA A 217 19.50 -5.50 -6.85
CA ALA A 217 20.44 -5.09 -7.89
C ALA A 217 20.04 -3.75 -8.51
N ALA A 218 18.74 -3.53 -8.70
CA ALA A 218 18.19 -2.26 -9.15
C ALA A 218 18.50 -1.12 -8.19
N ILE A 219 18.24 -1.31 -6.89
CA ILE A 219 18.53 -0.33 -5.83
C ILE A 219 20.01 0.03 -5.84
N LYS A 220 20.92 -0.96 -5.88
CA LYS A 220 22.36 -0.71 -5.94
C LYS A 220 22.75 0.10 -7.17
N ARG A 221 22.18 -0.21 -8.33
CA ARG A 221 22.43 0.53 -9.56
C ARG A 221 21.91 1.97 -9.49
N SER A 222 20.71 2.16 -8.95
CA SER A 222 20.14 3.50 -8.74
C SER A 222 20.99 4.32 -7.78
N VAL A 223 21.50 3.73 -6.68
CA VAL A 223 22.45 4.42 -5.78
C VAL A 223 23.70 4.86 -6.53
N MET A 224 24.30 4.00 -7.36
CA MET A 224 25.51 4.37 -8.13
C MET A 224 25.26 5.50 -9.13
N LEU A 225 24.07 5.57 -9.73
CA LEU A 225 23.70 6.61 -10.70
C LEU A 225 23.35 7.95 -10.06
N SER A 226 23.16 7.97 -8.73
CA SER A 226 22.61 9.12 -7.99
C SER A 226 23.61 9.73 -7.02
N ARG A 227 24.90 9.42 -7.22
CA ARG A 227 26.03 9.98 -6.48
C ARG A 227 26.80 10.96 -7.36
#